data_AF-A0A4D6FSD9-F1
#
_entry.id   AF-A0A4D6FSD9-F1
#
_cell.length_a   1.000
_cell.length_b   1.000
_cell.length_c   1.000
_cell.angle_alpha   90.00
_cell.angle_beta   90.00
_cell.angle_gamma   90.00
#
_symmetry.space_group_name_H-M   'P 1'
#
loop_
_entity.id
_entity.type
_entity.pdbx_description
1 polymer ?
#
loop_
_entity_poly.entity_id
_entity_poly.type
_entity_poly.pdbx_seq_one_letter_code
_entity_poly.pdbx_strand_id
1 'polypeptide(L)'
;MMIFAEDESISSWICRQIVYRRLEAANAKWLLLSDFIRGKELHGDIDFNYSEQDAERVEELIGALPSNFLNQAKPSPFWLLPDHRARASFCKLCVKRDLLTFRVPVWRRDWSTGWYVVCPEHKVPMTTLKGPYGVLRTEDRNKSASRYLLESRDLQPALAESRELSTEGVNYQCRQVQALVGMAWSLQRPILAAVEAGDINQQQHDVVLDLCSAMLRPYTPSVEGTPYVQWIAQHVFGRESPGPLDEPVKRMRVDYEQFQMSLEQSAQTPCAHRRMIALGLTACILGCDDVYPPWADFVDASRQRGLLVADSPDWLYCAVLGPAGSHARMWHLNRIRAYAPPLREYFLELINSPAPSSRLKNVSRNIIRLAPEEQPASPGIPKLC
;
A
#
# COMPACT_ATOMS: atom_id res chain seq x y z
N MET A 1 11.28 29.50 -7.06
CA MET A 1 11.48 28.94 -5.70
C MET A 1 11.68 27.43 -5.82
N MET A 2 12.94 26.96 -5.76
CA MET A 2 13.34 25.56 -6.03
C MET A 2 13.36 24.69 -4.75
N ILE A 3 12.36 24.84 -3.87
CA ILE A 3 12.33 23.99 -2.66
C ILE A 3 11.88 22.57 -3.06
N PHE A 4 12.77 21.61 -2.85
CA PHE A 4 12.51 20.18 -2.88
C PHE A 4 12.16 19.73 -1.47
N ALA A 5 10.91 19.33 -1.23
CA ALA A 5 10.51 18.88 0.09
C ALA A 5 11.20 17.55 0.44
N GLU A 6 11.44 17.30 1.73
CA GLU A 6 12.15 16.10 2.20
C GLU A 6 11.40 14.80 1.88
N ASP A 7 10.07 14.87 1.84
CA ASP A 7 9.18 13.75 1.54
C ASP A 7 8.68 13.73 0.09
N GLU A 8 9.10 14.66 -0.75
CA GLU A 8 8.66 14.76 -2.15
C GLU A 8 9.35 13.70 -3.03
N SER A 9 8.62 13.06 -3.94
CA SER A 9 9.25 12.15 -4.89
C SER A 9 10.01 12.92 -5.98
N ILE A 10 11.10 12.33 -6.51
CA ILE A 10 11.90 13.00 -7.54
C ILE A 10 11.05 13.34 -8.76
N SER A 11 10.19 12.42 -9.21
CA SER A 11 9.31 12.70 -10.35
C SER A 11 8.34 13.84 -10.08
N SER A 12 7.79 13.95 -8.86
CA SER A 12 6.94 15.08 -8.45
C SER A 12 7.68 16.41 -8.56
N TRP A 13 8.90 16.45 -8.04
CA TRP A 13 9.71 17.67 -8.06
C TRP A 13 10.03 18.09 -9.50
N ILE A 14 10.47 17.16 -10.36
CA ILE A 14 10.75 17.43 -11.77
C ILE A 14 9.47 17.91 -12.48
N CYS A 15 8.33 17.24 -12.28
CA CYS A 15 7.05 17.63 -12.87
C CYS A 15 6.62 19.04 -12.45
N ARG A 16 6.90 19.46 -11.21
CA ARG A 16 6.68 20.84 -10.77
C ARG A 16 7.57 21.83 -11.50
N GLN A 17 8.84 21.51 -11.72
CA GLN A 17 9.74 22.38 -12.50
C GLN A 17 9.24 22.52 -13.95
N ILE A 18 8.69 21.45 -14.55
CA ILE A 18 8.04 21.50 -15.86
C ILE A 18 6.86 22.49 -15.84
N VAL A 19 5.98 22.40 -14.83
CA VAL A 19 4.82 23.31 -14.70
C VAL A 19 5.26 24.77 -14.58
N TYR A 20 6.22 25.07 -13.69
CA TYR A 20 6.68 26.45 -13.51
C TYR A 20 7.37 27.01 -14.76
N ARG A 21 8.22 26.22 -15.43
CA ARG A 21 8.87 26.65 -16.68
C ARG A 21 7.91 26.84 -17.84
N ARG A 22 6.82 26.08 -17.91
CA ARG A 22 5.77 26.28 -18.93
C ARG A 22 5.10 27.66 -18.79
N LEU A 23 4.97 28.18 -17.56
CA LEU A 23 4.43 29.52 -17.31
C LEU A 23 5.39 30.63 -17.75
N GLU A 24 6.69 30.35 -17.81
CA GLU A 24 7.72 31.32 -18.18
C GLU A 24 7.86 31.51 -19.71
N ALA A 25 7.09 30.79 -20.54
CA ALA A 25 6.90 30.85 -22.01
C ALA A 25 8.14 30.84 -22.93
N ALA A 26 9.26 31.45 -22.55
CA ALA A 26 10.47 31.61 -23.35
C ALA A 26 11.45 30.42 -23.26
N ASN A 27 11.16 29.42 -22.42
CA ASN A 27 12.15 28.38 -22.09
C ASN A 27 11.77 27.00 -22.64
N ALA A 28 12.32 26.63 -23.80
CA ALA A 28 12.12 25.32 -24.42
C ALA A 28 12.65 24.14 -23.58
N LYS A 29 13.43 24.37 -22.51
CA LYS A 29 13.98 23.31 -21.64
C LYS A 29 12.90 22.48 -20.94
N TRP A 30 11.66 22.97 -20.81
CA TRP A 30 10.57 22.16 -20.24
C TRP A 30 10.26 20.92 -21.10
N LEU A 31 10.42 21.01 -22.44
CA LEU A 31 10.23 19.88 -23.34
C LEU A 31 11.30 18.81 -23.07
N LEU A 32 12.55 19.23 -22.91
CA LEU A 32 13.66 18.32 -22.60
C LEU A 32 13.50 17.64 -21.23
N LEU A 33 12.97 18.36 -20.22
CA LEU A 33 12.63 17.76 -18.91
C LEU A 33 11.48 16.76 -19.02
N SER A 34 10.45 17.10 -19.81
CA SER A 34 9.34 16.17 -20.11
C SER A 34 9.87 14.90 -20.79
N ASP A 35 10.76 15.03 -21.76
CA ASP A 35 11.35 13.88 -22.47
C ASP A 35 12.26 13.05 -21.56
N PHE A 36 13.00 13.69 -20.65
CA PHE A 36 13.78 13.00 -19.63
C PHE A 36 12.90 12.13 -18.72
N ILE A 37 11.80 12.66 -18.17
CA ILE A 37 10.86 11.89 -17.35
C ILE A 37 10.22 10.75 -18.14
N ARG A 38 9.84 10.99 -19.40
CA ARG A 38 9.30 9.94 -20.27
C ARG A 38 10.31 8.83 -20.54
N GLY A 39 11.59 9.17 -20.68
CA GLY A 39 12.66 8.18 -20.77
C GLY A 39 12.71 7.30 -19.53
N LYS A 40 12.60 7.90 -18.33
CA LYS A 40 12.52 7.15 -17.07
C LYS A 40 11.27 6.29 -16.97
N GLU A 41 10.11 6.76 -17.41
CA GLU A 41 8.87 5.94 -17.45
C GLU A 41 9.01 4.67 -18.31
N LEU A 42 9.83 4.71 -19.37
CA LEU A 42 9.99 3.61 -20.32
C LEU A 42 11.12 2.64 -19.97
N HIS A 43 12.21 3.15 -19.39
CA HIS A 43 13.47 2.43 -19.29
C HIS A 43 14.05 2.38 -17.86
N GLY A 44 13.35 2.93 -16.87
CA GLY A 44 13.85 2.95 -15.50
C GLY A 44 12.76 3.17 -14.46
N ASP A 45 13.20 3.57 -13.27
CA ASP A 45 12.31 3.97 -12.20
C ASP A 45 12.19 5.51 -12.17
N ILE A 46 10.97 6.01 -12.02
CA ILE A 46 10.68 7.45 -12.03
C ILE A 46 11.07 8.16 -10.73
N ASP A 47 11.23 7.45 -9.61
CA ASP A 47 11.45 8.04 -8.28
C ASP A 47 12.73 7.53 -7.60
N PHE A 48 13.29 6.41 -8.06
CA PHE A 48 14.45 5.75 -7.44
C PHE A 48 15.56 5.47 -8.46
N ASN A 49 16.76 5.13 -7.98
CA ASN A 49 17.88 4.68 -8.80
C ASN A 49 18.36 5.72 -9.86
N TYR A 50 18.39 7.01 -9.50
CA TYR A 50 19.00 8.03 -10.37
C TYR A 50 20.52 7.96 -10.25
N SER A 51 21.20 7.98 -11.40
CA SER A 51 22.66 8.05 -11.49
C SER A 51 23.16 9.50 -11.37
N GLU A 52 24.48 9.67 -11.19
CA GLU A 52 25.12 10.99 -11.25
C GLU A 52 24.88 11.66 -12.62
N GLN A 53 24.91 10.90 -13.71
CA GLN A 53 24.62 11.40 -15.06
C GLN A 53 23.18 11.91 -15.19
N ASP A 54 22.23 11.24 -14.54
CA ASP A 54 20.84 11.72 -14.50
C ASP A 54 20.75 13.05 -13.75
N ALA A 55 21.45 13.18 -12.62
CA ALA A 55 21.49 14.39 -11.82
C ALA A 55 22.13 15.56 -12.59
N GLU A 56 23.27 15.34 -13.25
CA GLU A 56 23.93 16.34 -14.12
C GLU A 56 23.00 16.79 -15.24
N ARG A 57 22.29 15.84 -15.88
CA ARG A 57 21.34 16.17 -16.95
C ARG A 57 20.18 17.01 -16.45
N VAL A 58 19.62 16.67 -15.28
CA VAL A 58 18.54 17.43 -14.66
C VAL A 58 19.03 18.82 -14.23
N GLU A 59 20.25 18.93 -13.71
CA GLU A 59 20.88 20.20 -13.34
C GLU A 59 21.09 21.11 -14.55
N GLU A 60 21.59 20.60 -15.68
CA GLU A 60 21.77 21.38 -16.91
C GLU A 60 20.45 22.00 -17.40
N LEU A 61 19.35 21.25 -17.24
CA LEU A 61 18.02 21.66 -17.66
C LEU A 61 17.37 22.65 -16.67
N ILE A 62 17.67 22.53 -15.38
CA ILE A 62 17.02 23.32 -14.32
C ILE A 62 17.91 24.50 -13.84
N GLY A 63 19.20 24.46 -14.11
CA GLY A 63 20.21 25.44 -13.72
C GLY A 63 20.74 25.28 -12.30
N ALA A 64 20.03 24.58 -11.42
CA ALA A 64 20.50 24.24 -10.08
C ALA A 64 19.77 22.99 -9.56
N LEU A 65 20.52 22.04 -9.01
CA LEU A 65 19.98 20.84 -8.41
C LEU A 65 19.85 20.98 -6.88
N PRO A 66 18.77 20.46 -6.26
CA PRO A 66 18.70 20.38 -4.81
C PRO A 66 19.85 19.53 -4.24
N SER A 67 20.46 19.97 -3.13
CA SER A 67 21.60 19.26 -2.52
C SER A 67 21.27 17.84 -2.04
N ASN A 68 19.99 17.55 -1.79
CA ASN A 68 19.51 16.24 -1.37
C ASN A 68 18.99 15.37 -2.54
N PHE A 69 19.14 15.78 -3.80
CA PHE A 69 18.57 15.06 -4.94
C PHE A 69 19.00 13.59 -5.01
N LEU A 70 20.32 13.35 -5.04
CA LEU A 70 20.86 11.99 -5.07
C LEU A 70 20.57 11.20 -3.78
N ASN A 71 20.50 11.90 -2.63
CA ASN A 71 20.14 11.28 -1.36
C ASN A 71 18.68 10.80 -1.34
N GLN A 72 17.79 11.45 -2.08
CA GLN A 72 16.41 11.02 -2.25
C GLN A 72 16.27 9.91 -3.30
N ALA A 73 17.21 9.81 -4.24
CA ALA A 73 17.28 8.81 -5.30
C ALA A 73 17.80 7.43 -4.85
N LYS A 74 17.84 7.18 -3.54
CA LYS A 74 18.26 5.91 -2.93
C LYS A 74 17.60 4.69 -3.57
N PRO A 75 18.19 3.48 -3.39
CA PRO A 75 17.59 2.25 -3.89
C PRO A 75 16.13 2.11 -3.52
N SER A 76 15.39 1.42 -4.40
CA SER A 76 13.98 1.11 -4.23
C SER A 76 13.70 0.57 -2.81
N PRO A 77 12.67 1.08 -2.12
CA PRO A 77 12.22 0.47 -0.88
C PRO A 77 11.66 -0.93 -1.13
N PHE A 78 11.52 -1.69 -0.05
CA PHE A 78 10.79 -2.94 -0.04
C PHE A 78 9.33 -2.73 -0.50
N TRP A 79 8.83 -3.69 -1.30
CA TRP A 79 7.47 -3.71 -1.85
C TRP A 79 7.12 -2.39 -2.56
N LEU A 80 7.98 -1.98 -3.48
CA LEU A 80 7.72 -0.84 -4.35
C LEU A 80 6.64 -1.20 -5.40
N LEU A 81 5.76 -0.25 -5.70
CA LEU A 81 4.80 -0.41 -6.80
C LEU A 81 5.53 -0.36 -8.15
N PRO A 82 5.17 -1.20 -9.12
CA PRO A 82 6.03 -1.55 -10.25
C PRO A 82 6.28 -0.40 -11.23
N ASP A 83 5.28 0.46 -11.45
CA ASP A 83 5.36 1.50 -12.47
C ASP A 83 4.66 2.79 -12.06
N HIS A 84 4.76 3.81 -12.92
CA HIS A 84 4.17 5.12 -12.68
C HIS A 84 2.63 5.10 -12.63
N ARG A 85 1.98 4.14 -13.29
CA ARG A 85 0.52 4.00 -13.30
C ARG A 85 0.02 3.36 -12.00
N ALA A 86 0.79 2.43 -11.43
CA ALA A 86 0.50 1.83 -10.14
C ALA A 86 0.70 2.80 -8.98
N ARG A 87 1.69 3.69 -9.09
CA ARG A 87 2.02 4.76 -8.14
C ARG A 87 1.08 5.98 -8.25
N ALA A 88 -0.23 5.73 -8.34
CA ALA A 88 -1.27 6.74 -8.52
C ALA A 88 -2.12 6.97 -7.25
N SER A 89 -1.61 6.52 -6.09
CA SER A 89 -2.26 6.71 -4.79
C SER A 89 -1.74 7.94 -4.04
N PHE A 90 -2.63 8.69 -3.40
CA PHE A 90 -2.31 9.93 -2.69
C PHE A 90 -3.20 10.14 -1.45
N CYS A 91 -2.78 11.01 -0.54
CA CYS A 91 -3.64 11.46 0.56
C CYS A 91 -4.45 12.69 0.14
N LYS A 92 -5.78 12.57 0.15
CA LYS A 92 -6.69 13.69 -0.18
C LYS A 92 -6.50 14.93 0.69
N LEU A 93 -6.15 14.75 1.96
CA LEU A 93 -5.95 15.86 2.90
C LEU A 93 -4.57 16.53 2.71
N CYS A 94 -3.50 15.77 2.44
CA CYS A 94 -2.21 16.34 2.06
C CYS A 94 -2.33 17.18 0.78
N VAL A 95 -3.00 16.65 -0.24
CA VAL A 95 -3.19 17.38 -1.50
C VAL A 95 -4.08 18.62 -1.30
N LYS A 96 -5.16 18.52 -0.51
CA LYS A 96 -5.98 19.68 -0.15
C LYS A 96 -5.14 20.77 0.54
N ARG A 97 -4.26 20.40 1.47
CA ARG A 97 -3.31 21.31 2.12
C ARG A 97 -2.39 21.99 1.10
N ASP A 98 -1.79 21.22 0.19
CA ASP A 98 -0.93 21.77 -0.86
C ASP A 98 -1.69 22.81 -1.72
N LEU A 99 -2.90 22.48 -2.17
CA LEU A 99 -3.75 23.38 -2.97
C LEU A 99 -4.16 24.66 -2.22
N LEU A 100 -4.49 24.55 -0.93
CA LEU A 100 -4.82 25.72 -0.08
C LEU A 100 -3.64 26.66 0.11
N THR A 101 -2.40 26.16 -0.04
CA THR A 101 -1.18 26.97 -0.02
C THR A 101 -0.76 27.48 -1.40
N PHE A 102 -1.65 27.41 -2.40
CA PHE A 102 -1.40 27.76 -3.80
C PHE A 102 -0.20 27.03 -4.41
N ARG A 103 0.03 25.78 -3.99
CA ARG A 103 1.08 24.92 -4.52
C ARG A 103 0.49 23.84 -5.42
N VAL A 104 1.26 23.47 -6.43
CA VAL A 104 1.00 22.23 -7.18
C VAL A 104 1.05 21.07 -6.19
N PRO A 105 0.06 20.13 -6.21
CA PRO A 105 0.11 18.93 -5.40
C PRO A 105 1.47 18.25 -5.46
N VAL A 106 1.99 17.89 -4.30
CA VAL A 106 3.28 17.21 -4.22
C VAL A 106 3.04 15.71 -4.05
N TRP A 107 3.69 14.90 -4.88
CA TRP A 107 3.64 13.44 -4.71
C TRP A 107 4.68 13.05 -3.67
N ARG A 108 4.28 12.35 -2.62
CA ARG A 108 5.23 11.94 -1.57
C ARG A 108 5.93 10.65 -1.95
N ARG A 109 7.21 10.54 -1.61
CA ARG A 109 8.07 9.40 -1.97
C ARG A 109 7.50 8.08 -1.48
N ASP A 110 7.01 8.04 -0.24
CA ASP A 110 6.48 6.81 0.35
C ASP A 110 5.16 6.37 -0.26
N TRP A 111 4.43 7.26 -0.95
CA TRP A 111 3.19 6.88 -1.65
C TRP A 111 3.44 5.91 -2.82
N SER A 112 4.71 5.75 -3.22
CA SER A 112 5.13 4.80 -4.24
C SER A 112 5.22 3.36 -3.72
N THR A 113 5.09 3.11 -2.40
CA THR A 113 5.18 1.76 -1.84
C THR A 113 3.82 1.07 -1.69
N GLY A 114 3.85 -0.25 -1.74
CA GLY A 114 2.70 -1.13 -1.61
C GLY A 114 2.11 -1.14 -0.20
N TRP A 115 2.95 -1.01 0.83
CA TRP A 115 2.54 -0.99 2.23
C TRP A 115 2.02 0.39 2.70
N TYR A 116 2.28 1.48 1.98
CA TYR A 116 1.79 2.82 2.36
C TYR A 116 0.34 3.02 1.90
N VAL A 117 -0.60 2.68 2.79
CA VAL A 117 -2.04 2.60 2.51
C VAL A 117 -2.88 3.48 3.43
N VAL A 118 -2.28 3.96 4.53
CA VAL A 118 -2.83 4.94 5.48
C VAL A 118 -1.88 6.14 5.52
N CYS A 119 -2.42 7.35 5.43
CA CYS A 119 -1.61 8.55 5.61
C CYS A 119 -1.19 8.71 7.09
N PRO A 120 0.11 8.81 7.42
CA PRO A 120 0.59 8.95 8.78
C PRO A 120 0.23 10.31 9.39
N GLU A 121 0.18 11.38 8.60
CA GLU A 121 -0.21 12.72 9.07
C GLU A 121 -1.69 12.79 9.44
N HIS A 122 -2.56 12.24 8.59
CA HIS A 122 -4.00 12.48 8.66
C HIS A 122 -4.82 11.28 9.15
N LYS A 123 -4.20 10.09 9.26
CA LYS A 123 -4.87 8.83 9.63
C LYS A 123 -6.11 8.54 8.79
N VAL A 124 -5.99 8.77 7.48
CA VAL A 124 -7.05 8.48 6.49
C VAL A 124 -6.54 7.49 5.45
N PRO A 125 -7.43 6.70 4.82
CA PRO A 125 -7.04 5.82 3.72
C PRO A 125 -6.45 6.63 2.56
N MET A 126 -5.45 6.06 1.91
CA MET A 126 -4.90 6.58 0.66
C MET A 126 -5.93 6.39 -0.46
N THR A 127 -6.04 7.38 -1.34
CA THR A 127 -6.97 7.41 -2.48
C THR A 127 -6.21 7.08 -3.76
N THR A 128 -6.71 6.15 -4.58
CA THR A 128 -6.11 5.81 -5.88
C THR A 128 -6.84 6.51 -7.03
N LEU A 129 -6.09 7.24 -7.86
CA LEU A 129 -6.61 7.84 -9.09
C LEU A 129 -6.99 6.74 -10.10
N LYS A 130 -8.24 6.74 -10.54
CA LYS A 130 -8.81 5.72 -11.45
C LYS A 130 -9.94 6.27 -12.32
N GLY A 131 -10.33 5.50 -13.34
CA GLY A 131 -11.42 5.85 -14.25
C GLY A 131 -11.20 7.22 -14.92
N PRO A 132 -12.13 8.19 -14.82
CA PRO A 132 -11.99 9.51 -15.44
C PRO A 132 -10.84 10.36 -14.87
N TYR A 133 -10.30 9.96 -13.70
CA TYR A 133 -9.14 10.58 -13.05
C TYR A 133 -7.86 9.77 -13.23
N GLY A 134 -7.89 8.68 -14.00
CA GLY A 134 -6.74 7.81 -14.20
C GLY A 134 -5.53 8.56 -14.75
N VAL A 135 -4.34 8.08 -14.38
CA VAL A 135 -3.06 8.69 -14.74
C VAL A 135 -2.39 7.84 -15.81
N LEU A 136 -2.22 8.42 -17.02
CA LEU A 136 -1.49 7.76 -18.10
C LEU A 136 0.02 8.06 -18.03
N ARG A 137 0.36 9.27 -17.59
CA ARG A 137 1.72 9.80 -17.46
C ARG A 137 1.93 10.43 -16.09
N THR A 138 3.16 10.37 -15.59
CA THR A 138 3.55 10.93 -14.30
C THR A 138 3.22 12.42 -14.19
N GLU A 139 3.40 13.17 -15.29
CA GLU A 139 3.05 14.59 -15.40
C GLU A 139 1.56 14.87 -15.12
N ASP A 140 0.67 13.91 -15.38
CA ASP A 140 -0.77 14.09 -15.23
C ASP A 140 -1.24 13.97 -13.77
N ARG A 141 -0.42 13.39 -12.87
CA ARG A 141 -0.80 13.11 -11.48
C ARG A 141 -1.37 14.33 -10.76
N ASN A 142 -0.68 15.46 -10.87
CA ASN A 142 -1.04 16.68 -10.16
C ASN A 142 -2.36 17.26 -10.66
N LYS A 143 -2.57 17.24 -11.98
CA LYS A 143 -3.82 17.67 -12.61
C LYS A 143 -4.97 16.73 -12.25
N SER A 144 -4.75 15.42 -12.33
CA SER A 144 -5.76 14.41 -12.01
C SER A 144 -6.14 14.44 -10.52
N ALA A 145 -5.18 14.59 -9.61
CA ALA A 145 -5.45 14.75 -8.17
C ALA A 145 -6.22 16.04 -7.86
N SER A 146 -5.82 17.16 -8.47
CA SER A 146 -6.55 18.43 -8.32
C SER A 146 -7.99 18.30 -8.82
N ARG A 147 -8.16 17.73 -10.01
CA ARG A 147 -9.48 17.49 -10.62
C ARG A 147 -10.33 16.57 -9.75
N TYR A 148 -9.76 15.47 -9.24
CA TYR A 148 -10.43 14.56 -8.33
C TYR A 148 -10.93 15.30 -7.08
N LEU A 149 -10.12 16.16 -6.46
CA LEU A 149 -10.57 16.89 -5.27
C LEU A 149 -11.64 17.95 -5.55
N LEU A 150 -11.58 18.61 -6.70
CA LEU A 150 -12.56 19.65 -7.07
C LEU A 150 -13.91 19.05 -7.49
N GLU A 151 -13.88 17.89 -8.16
CA GLU A 151 -15.08 17.24 -8.70
C GLU A 151 -15.66 16.17 -7.75
N SER A 152 -14.84 15.56 -6.89
CA SER A 152 -15.31 14.52 -6.01
C SER A 152 -16.20 15.09 -4.92
N ARG A 153 -17.42 14.53 -4.84
CA ARG A 153 -18.35 14.75 -3.73
C ARG A 153 -17.79 14.25 -2.40
N ASP A 154 -16.68 13.49 -2.39
CA ASP A 154 -16.01 12.98 -1.18
C ASP A 154 -15.44 14.09 -0.27
N LEU A 155 -15.40 15.34 -0.76
CA LEU A 155 -14.99 16.53 -0.01
C LEU A 155 -16.13 17.50 0.33
N GLN A 156 -17.33 17.28 -0.21
CA GLN A 156 -18.50 18.04 0.21
C GLN A 156 -18.96 17.46 1.56
N PRO A 157 -18.92 18.21 2.68
CA PRO A 157 -19.72 17.83 3.82
C PRO A 157 -21.17 17.72 3.33
N ALA A 158 -21.88 16.70 3.79
CA ALA A 158 -23.27 16.42 3.46
C ALA A 158 -24.19 17.62 3.72
N LEU A 159 -24.16 18.60 2.82
CA LEU A 159 -24.94 19.84 2.81
C LEU A 159 -25.46 19.98 1.38
N ALA A 160 -26.42 19.14 1.04
CA ALA A 160 -27.53 19.38 0.11
C ALA A 160 -27.99 18.05 -0.51
N GLU A 161 -29.07 17.55 0.05
CA GLU A 161 -30.24 17.01 -0.65
C GLU A 161 -30.13 15.70 -1.45
N SER A 162 -31.08 14.82 -1.10
CA SER A 162 -31.69 13.80 -1.97
C SER A 162 -31.01 12.43 -2.07
N ARG A 163 -31.14 11.67 -0.99
CA ARG A 163 -31.82 10.35 -0.94
C ARG A 163 -31.75 9.84 0.50
N GLU A 164 -32.85 9.28 0.99
CA GLU A 164 -32.99 8.62 2.30
C GLU A 164 -32.08 7.39 2.43
N LEU A 165 -30.76 7.58 2.40
CA LEU A 165 -29.84 6.64 2.99
C LEU A 165 -30.00 6.80 4.50
N SER A 166 -30.37 5.74 5.21
CA SER A 166 -30.49 5.81 6.67
C SER A 166 -29.18 6.33 7.24
N THR A 167 -29.26 7.36 8.08
CA THR A 167 -28.13 7.95 8.79
C THR A 167 -27.33 6.90 9.56
N GLU A 168 -28.00 5.83 9.99
CA GLU A 168 -27.40 4.64 10.61
C GLU A 168 -26.44 3.89 9.67
N GLY A 169 -26.82 3.65 8.41
CA GLY A 169 -25.98 2.94 7.44
C GLY A 169 -24.66 3.65 7.13
N VAL A 170 -24.70 4.98 7.04
CA VAL A 170 -23.52 5.84 6.83
C VAL A 170 -22.59 5.79 8.04
N ASN A 171 -23.14 5.73 9.25
CA ASN A 171 -22.36 5.63 10.48
C ASN A 171 -21.56 4.30 10.53
N TYR A 172 -22.19 3.18 10.19
CA TYR A 172 -21.51 1.88 10.20
C TYR A 172 -20.42 1.78 9.12
N GLN A 173 -20.64 2.31 7.93
CA GLN A 173 -19.61 2.34 6.89
C GLN A 173 -18.39 3.17 7.33
N CYS A 174 -18.62 4.33 7.96
CA CYS A 174 -17.54 5.16 8.49
C CYS A 174 -16.74 4.41 9.56
N ARG A 175 -17.43 3.73 10.50
CA ARG A 175 -16.79 2.86 11.50
C ARG A 175 -15.96 1.74 10.85
N GLN A 176 -16.50 1.04 9.85
CA GLN A 176 -15.75 0.01 9.11
C GLN A 176 -14.47 0.58 8.48
N VAL A 177 -14.52 1.76 7.88
CA VAL A 177 -13.35 2.41 7.28
C VAL A 177 -12.33 2.79 8.36
N GLN A 178 -12.77 3.41 9.46
CA GLN A 178 -11.89 3.77 10.58
C GLN A 178 -11.22 2.54 11.21
N ALA A 179 -11.99 1.46 11.38
CA ALA A 179 -11.50 0.20 11.86
C ALA A 179 -10.46 -0.43 10.91
N LEU A 180 -10.71 -0.45 9.60
CA LEU A 180 -9.74 -0.88 8.59
C LEU A 180 -8.45 -0.05 8.62
N VAL A 181 -8.58 1.27 8.78
CA VAL A 181 -7.43 2.18 8.96
C VAL A 181 -6.64 1.80 10.21
N GLY A 182 -7.31 1.57 11.35
CA GLY A 182 -6.66 1.16 12.59
C GLY A 182 -5.91 -0.16 12.46
N MET A 183 -6.54 -1.17 11.85
CA MET A 183 -5.91 -2.46 11.60
C MET A 183 -4.69 -2.33 10.67
N ALA A 184 -4.82 -1.65 9.53
CA ALA A 184 -3.70 -1.46 8.59
C ALA A 184 -2.56 -0.63 9.22
N TRP A 185 -2.90 0.39 9.99
CA TRP A 185 -1.93 1.25 10.68
C TRP A 185 -1.09 0.48 11.71
N SER A 186 -1.67 -0.52 12.38
CA SER A 186 -0.94 -1.36 13.36
C SER A 186 0.28 -2.07 12.76
N LEU A 187 0.23 -2.40 11.46
CA LEU A 187 1.33 -3.02 10.72
C LEU A 187 2.13 -2.01 9.88
N GLN A 188 1.49 -0.98 9.32
CA GLN A 188 2.20 0.05 8.55
C GLN A 188 3.17 0.87 9.42
N ARG A 189 2.77 1.23 10.65
CA ARG A 189 3.59 2.03 11.57
C ARG A 189 4.97 1.39 11.86
N PRO A 190 5.07 0.12 12.29
CA PRO A 190 6.37 -0.50 12.52
C PRO A 190 7.20 -0.65 11.24
N ILE A 191 6.57 -0.93 10.09
CA ILE A 191 7.27 -0.96 8.79
C ILE A 191 7.90 0.42 8.49
N LEU A 192 7.14 1.50 8.69
CA LEU A 192 7.63 2.86 8.47
C LEU A 192 8.84 3.16 9.37
N ALA A 193 8.75 2.85 10.67
CA ALA A 193 9.84 3.05 11.61
C ALA A 193 11.09 2.22 11.27
N ALA A 194 10.91 0.97 10.85
CA ALA A 194 11.99 0.09 10.42
C ALA A 194 12.70 0.62 9.16
N VAL A 195 11.94 1.13 8.18
CA VAL A 195 12.48 1.75 6.96
C VAL A 195 13.26 3.03 7.28
N GLU A 196 12.74 3.87 8.18
CA GLU A 196 13.42 5.10 8.62
C GLU A 196 14.73 4.79 9.38
N ALA A 197 14.74 3.74 10.21
CA ALA A 197 15.92 3.28 10.95
C ALA A 197 16.93 2.52 10.09
N GLY A 198 16.53 2.04 8.90
CA GLY A 198 17.35 1.13 8.08
C GLY A 198 17.47 -0.28 8.66
N ASP A 199 16.60 -0.65 9.61
CA ASP A 199 16.59 -1.94 10.31
C ASP A 199 15.47 -2.83 9.78
N ILE A 200 15.66 -3.32 8.55
CA ILE A 200 14.65 -4.09 7.83
C ILE A 200 14.81 -5.58 8.16
N ASN A 201 13.89 -6.12 8.97
CA ASN A 201 13.77 -7.56 9.15
C ASN A 201 13.14 -8.20 7.90
N GLN A 202 13.99 -8.64 6.97
CA GLN A 202 13.58 -9.19 5.69
C GLN A 202 12.58 -10.36 5.83
N GLN A 203 12.76 -11.26 6.80
CA GLN A 203 11.85 -12.39 6.96
C GLN A 203 10.44 -11.97 7.39
N GLN A 204 10.32 -11.01 8.32
CA GLN A 204 9.00 -10.49 8.71
C GLN A 204 8.31 -9.82 7.52
N HIS A 205 9.08 -9.07 6.73
CA HIS A 205 8.58 -8.39 5.54
C HIS A 205 8.12 -9.39 4.46
N ASP A 206 8.87 -10.47 4.24
CA ASP A 206 8.51 -11.53 3.30
C ASP A 206 7.18 -12.20 3.69
N VAL A 207 6.95 -12.47 4.98
CA VAL A 207 5.67 -13.01 5.48
C VAL A 207 4.51 -12.06 5.21
N VAL A 208 4.70 -10.76 5.47
CA VAL A 208 3.68 -9.73 5.21
C VAL A 208 3.34 -9.67 3.73
N LEU A 209 4.38 -9.67 2.87
CA LEU A 209 4.20 -9.64 1.42
C LEU A 209 3.51 -10.91 0.93
N ASP A 210 3.89 -12.08 1.43
CA ASP A 210 3.29 -13.35 1.02
C ASP A 210 1.79 -13.41 1.36
N LEU A 211 1.41 -13.01 2.57
CA LEU A 211 -0.01 -12.91 2.95
C LEU A 211 -0.76 -11.89 2.11
N CYS A 212 -0.19 -10.70 1.88
CA CYS A 212 -0.81 -9.67 1.04
C CYS A 212 -0.94 -10.14 -0.41
N SER A 213 0.07 -10.78 -0.98
CA SER A 213 0.04 -11.36 -2.33
C SER A 213 -1.07 -12.39 -2.48
N ALA A 214 -1.19 -13.32 -1.53
CA ALA A 214 -2.24 -14.33 -1.56
C ALA A 214 -3.66 -13.71 -1.42
N MET A 215 -3.80 -12.65 -0.64
CA MET A 215 -5.05 -11.91 -0.45
C MET A 215 -5.46 -11.05 -1.66
N LEU A 216 -4.47 -10.47 -2.33
CA LEU A 216 -4.63 -9.56 -3.46
C LEU A 216 -4.59 -10.27 -4.81
N ARG A 217 -4.59 -11.60 -4.79
CA ARG A 217 -4.51 -12.45 -5.98
C ARG A 217 -5.55 -12.10 -7.04
N PRO A 218 -5.21 -12.22 -8.33
CA PRO A 218 -6.22 -12.24 -9.37
C PRO A 218 -7.12 -13.47 -9.16
N TYR A 219 -8.36 -13.38 -9.64
CA TYR A 219 -9.26 -14.52 -9.67
C TYR A 219 -9.96 -14.58 -11.02
N THR A 220 -10.29 -15.79 -11.44
CA THR A 220 -11.10 -16.04 -12.63
C THR A 220 -12.52 -16.36 -12.19
N PRO A 221 -13.50 -15.47 -12.45
CA PRO A 221 -14.91 -15.76 -12.19
C PRO A 221 -15.29 -17.10 -12.83
N SER A 222 -16.07 -17.92 -12.13
CA SER A 222 -16.46 -19.31 -12.47
C SER A 222 -15.42 -20.41 -12.20
N VAL A 223 -14.15 -20.07 -11.96
CA VAL A 223 -13.11 -21.05 -11.58
C VAL A 223 -12.80 -20.96 -10.09
N GLU A 224 -12.64 -19.74 -9.58
CA GLU A 224 -12.35 -19.48 -8.17
C GLU A 224 -13.37 -18.49 -7.58
N GLY A 225 -13.62 -18.63 -6.28
CA GLY A 225 -14.41 -17.65 -5.53
C GLY A 225 -13.71 -16.29 -5.48
N THR A 226 -14.50 -15.21 -5.40
CA THR A 226 -13.97 -13.85 -5.26
C THR A 226 -13.06 -13.75 -4.03
N PRO A 227 -11.83 -13.19 -4.15
CA PRO A 227 -10.93 -12.99 -3.03
C PRO A 227 -11.61 -12.19 -1.92
N TYR A 228 -11.39 -12.61 -0.67
CA TYR A 228 -12.07 -12.02 0.49
C TYR A 228 -11.81 -10.50 0.62
N VAL A 229 -10.60 -10.05 0.30
CA VAL A 229 -10.26 -8.62 0.25
C VAL A 229 -11.10 -7.85 -0.77
N GLN A 230 -11.29 -8.42 -1.96
CA GLN A 230 -12.12 -7.81 -2.98
C GLN A 230 -13.59 -7.78 -2.56
N TRP A 231 -14.08 -8.85 -1.93
CA TRP A 231 -15.43 -8.89 -1.38
C TRP A 231 -15.63 -7.81 -0.31
N ILE A 232 -14.70 -7.63 0.66
CA ILE A 232 -14.77 -6.54 1.64
C ILE A 232 -14.74 -5.19 0.93
N ALA A 233 -13.83 -4.98 -0.01
CA ALA A 233 -13.69 -3.72 -0.73
C ALA A 233 -15.00 -3.31 -1.41
N GLN A 234 -15.70 -4.26 -2.04
CA GLN A 234 -16.99 -4.00 -2.69
C GLN A 234 -18.09 -3.57 -1.71
N HIS A 235 -18.10 -4.08 -0.49
CA HIS A 235 -19.12 -3.76 0.52
C HIS A 235 -18.81 -2.48 1.31
N VAL A 236 -17.53 -2.18 1.52
CA VAL A 236 -17.08 -1.02 2.30
C VAL A 236 -16.89 0.22 1.42
N PHE A 237 -16.33 0.08 0.22
CA PHE A 237 -16.03 1.19 -0.68
C PHE A 237 -16.91 1.23 -1.93
N GLY A 238 -17.82 0.26 -2.08
CA GLY A 238 -18.68 0.12 -3.25
C GLY A 238 -18.01 -0.63 -4.41
N ARG A 239 -18.75 -0.82 -5.50
CA ARG A 239 -18.20 -1.44 -6.72
C ARG A 239 -17.19 -0.50 -7.36
N GLU A 240 -15.91 -0.78 -7.14
CA GLU A 240 -14.85 -0.16 -7.92
C GLU A 240 -14.88 -0.71 -9.34
N SER A 241 -14.89 0.16 -10.36
CA SER A 241 -14.67 -0.28 -11.74
C SER A 241 -13.34 -1.04 -11.81
N PRO A 242 -13.30 -2.26 -12.36
CA PRO A 242 -12.04 -2.98 -12.50
C PRO A 242 -11.08 -2.13 -13.33
N GLY A 243 -9.88 -1.86 -12.81
CA GLY A 243 -8.81 -1.29 -13.60
C GLY A 243 -8.31 -2.27 -14.68
N PRO A 244 -7.48 -1.83 -15.63
CA PRO A 244 -6.91 -2.71 -16.67
C PRO A 244 -6.11 -3.90 -16.10
N LEU A 245 -5.57 -3.76 -14.89
CA LEU A 245 -4.88 -4.81 -14.14
C LEU A 245 -5.82 -5.64 -13.23
N ASP A 246 -7.07 -5.21 -13.07
CA ASP A 246 -8.13 -5.93 -12.35
C ASP A 246 -9.05 -6.70 -13.31
N GLU A 247 -8.77 -6.68 -14.62
CA GLU A 247 -9.53 -7.50 -15.55
C GLU A 247 -9.33 -8.96 -15.16
N PRO A 248 -10.42 -9.70 -14.88
CA PRO A 248 -10.31 -11.10 -14.56
C PRO A 248 -9.60 -11.77 -15.72
N VAL A 249 -8.48 -12.39 -15.41
CA VAL A 249 -7.68 -13.08 -16.41
C VAL A 249 -8.59 -14.13 -17.04
N LYS A 250 -9.01 -13.94 -18.30
CA LYS A 250 -9.76 -14.93 -19.08
C LYS A 250 -8.85 -16.11 -19.45
N ARG A 251 -8.13 -16.67 -18.49
CA ARG A 251 -7.36 -17.90 -18.66
C ARG A 251 -8.29 -19.05 -18.31
N MET A 252 -8.73 -19.76 -19.35
CA MET A 252 -9.59 -20.95 -19.22
C MET A 252 -8.93 -22.08 -18.42
N ARG A 253 -7.61 -22.07 -18.24
CA ARG A 253 -6.85 -22.92 -17.30
C ARG A 253 -5.58 -22.17 -16.89
N VAL A 254 -5.40 -21.94 -15.59
CA VAL A 254 -4.13 -21.44 -15.03
C VAL A 254 -3.46 -22.67 -14.41
N ASP A 255 -2.32 -23.09 -14.95
CA ASP A 255 -1.49 -24.09 -14.27
C ASP A 255 -0.90 -23.48 -12.97
N TYR A 256 -0.44 -24.33 -12.05
CA TYR A 256 0.04 -23.87 -10.75
C TYR A 256 1.24 -22.90 -10.86
N GLU A 257 2.10 -23.06 -11.87
CA GLU A 257 3.26 -22.19 -12.10
C GLU A 257 2.85 -20.78 -12.54
N GLN A 258 1.93 -20.67 -13.50
CA GLN A 258 1.34 -19.39 -13.90
C GLN A 258 0.59 -18.72 -12.76
N PHE A 259 -0.08 -19.51 -11.92
CA PHE A 259 -0.75 -19.01 -10.72
C PHE A 259 0.28 -18.44 -9.74
N GLN A 260 1.37 -19.16 -9.47
CA GLN A 260 2.45 -18.68 -8.62
C GLN A 260 3.07 -17.38 -9.13
N MET A 261 3.39 -17.29 -10.43
CA MET A 261 3.91 -16.05 -11.01
C MET A 261 2.93 -14.88 -10.85
N SER A 262 1.63 -15.15 -10.99
CA SER A 262 0.60 -14.12 -10.79
C SER A 262 0.50 -13.68 -9.32
N LEU A 263 0.67 -14.60 -8.37
CA LEU A 263 0.68 -14.30 -6.93
C LEU A 263 1.84 -13.39 -6.55
N GLU A 264 3.04 -13.67 -7.04
CA GLU A 264 4.24 -12.87 -6.75
C GLU A 264 4.09 -11.40 -7.20
N GLN A 265 3.24 -11.14 -8.20
CA GLN A 265 2.91 -9.80 -8.68
C GLN A 265 1.65 -9.21 -8.03
N SER A 266 0.86 -9.98 -7.29
CA SER A 266 -0.46 -9.56 -6.82
C SER A 266 -0.44 -8.44 -5.79
N ALA A 267 0.60 -8.43 -4.94
CA ALA A 267 0.81 -7.34 -4.00
C ALA A 267 1.07 -5.98 -4.66
N GLN A 268 1.36 -5.96 -5.97
CA GLN A 268 1.57 -4.76 -6.77
C GLN A 268 0.28 -4.10 -7.26
N THR A 269 -0.90 -4.57 -6.82
CA THR A 269 -2.18 -3.97 -7.20
C THR A 269 -2.20 -2.45 -6.95
N PRO A 270 -2.66 -1.64 -7.93
CA PRO A 270 -2.67 -0.19 -7.80
C PRO A 270 -3.64 0.31 -6.72
N CYS A 271 -4.70 -0.46 -6.40
CA CYS A 271 -5.75 -0.03 -5.50
C CYS A 271 -5.31 0.00 -4.03
N ALA A 272 -5.16 1.21 -3.49
CA ALA A 272 -4.76 1.43 -2.10
C ALA A 272 -5.80 0.89 -1.09
N HIS A 273 -7.10 0.92 -1.41
CA HIS A 273 -8.12 0.34 -0.51
C HIS A 273 -7.97 -1.17 -0.37
N ARG A 274 -7.72 -1.88 -1.47
CA ARG A 274 -7.49 -3.34 -1.41
C ARG A 274 -6.21 -3.65 -0.65
N ARG A 275 -5.11 -2.91 -0.92
CA ARG A 275 -3.86 -3.04 -0.16
C ARG A 275 -4.07 -2.74 1.33
N MET A 276 -4.89 -1.73 1.67
CA MET A 276 -5.23 -1.41 3.06
C MET A 276 -5.95 -2.57 3.75
N ILE A 277 -6.97 -3.14 3.11
CA ILE A 277 -7.68 -4.29 3.66
C ILE A 277 -6.71 -5.46 3.82
N ALA A 278 -5.92 -5.80 2.79
CA ALA A 278 -4.95 -6.89 2.87
C ALA A 278 -3.94 -6.69 4.01
N LEU A 279 -3.41 -5.47 4.17
CA LEU A 279 -2.47 -5.13 5.25
C LEU A 279 -3.14 -5.23 6.62
N GLY A 280 -4.38 -4.74 6.77
CA GLY A 280 -5.13 -4.84 8.01
C GLY A 280 -5.48 -6.28 8.40
N LEU A 281 -5.91 -7.10 7.44
CA LEU A 281 -6.17 -8.52 7.69
C LEU A 281 -4.88 -9.29 8.00
N THR A 282 -3.78 -8.95 7.33
CA THR A 282 -2.45 -9.48 7.65
C THR A 282 -2.06 -9.14 9.08
N ALA A 283 -2.30 -7.90 9.51
CA ALA A 283 -2.05 -7.48 10.89
C ALA A 283 -2.87 -8.30 11.90
N CYS A 284 -4.14 -8.60 11.60
CA CYS A 284 -4.98 -9.45 12.45
C CYS A 284 -4.49 -10.90 12.50
N ILE A 285 -4.05 -11.45 11.36
CA ILE A 285 -3.52 -12.81 11.25
C ILE A 285 -2.19 -12.93 11.97
N LEU A 286 -1.32 -11.92 11.93
CA LEU A 286 -0.07 -11.92 12.69
C LEU A 286 -0.27 -11.49 14.15
N GLY A 287 -1.46 -10.97 14.46
CA GLY A 287 -1.88 -10.35 15.72
C GLY A 287 -0.89 -9.27 16.21
N CYS A 288 -0.67 -8.27 15.34
CA CYS A 288 0.07 -7.06 15.67
C CYS A 288 -0.48 -6.35 16.91
N ASP A 289 0.39 -5.60 17.59
CA ASP A 289 0.01 -4.78 18.74
C ASP A 289 -1.13 -3.82 18.36
N ASP A 290 -2.11 -3.68 19.25
CA ASP A 290 -3.30 -2.83 19.09
C ASP A 290 -4.27 -3.18 17.94
N VAL A 291 -4.12 -4.34 17.26
CA VAL A 291 -4.97 -4.69 16.11
C VAL A 291 -6.36 -5.20 16.50
N TYR A 292 -6.51 -5.82 17.68
CA TYR A 292 -7.77 -6.47 18.06
C TYR A 292 -8.93 -5.52 18.34
N PRO A 293 -8.75 -4.37 19.03
CA PRO A 293 -9.82 -3.40 19.20
C PRO A 293 -10.44 -2.89 17.88
N PRO A 294 -9.66 -2.40 16.89
CA PRO A 294 -10.24 -1.99 15.61
C PRO A 294 -10.82 -3.19 14.84
N TRP A 295 -10.26 -4.40 14.94
CA TRP A 295 -10.88 -5.56 14.33
C TRP A 295 -12.25 -5.91 14.94
N ALA A 296 -12.39 -5.87 16.26
CA ALA A 296 -13.68 -6.07 16.91
C ALA A 296 -14.71 -5.03 16.44
N ASP A 297 -14.31 -3.76 16.34
CA ASP A 297 -15.17 -2.68 15.81
C ASP A 297 -15.56 -2.93 14.34
N PHE A 298 -14.63 -3.42 13.51
CA PHE A 298 -14.91 -3.81 12.13
C PHE A 298 -15.93 -4.96 12.06
N VAL A 299 -15.77 -5.98 12.89
CA VAL A 299 -16.69 -7.14 12.95
C VAL A 299 -18.09 -6.68 13.36
N ASP A 300 -18.19 -5.89 14.42
CA ASP A 300 -19.48 -5.41 14.92
C ASP A 300 -20.16 -4.47 13.91
N ALA A 301 -19.44 -3.50 13.34
CA ALA A 301 -19.99 -2.60 12.32
C ALA A 301 -20.40 -3.36 11.05
N SER A 302 -19.67 -4.41 10.67
CA SER A 302 -20.02 -5.28 9.55
C SER A 302 -21.29 -6.09 9.83
N ARG A 303 -21.42 -6.65 11.03
CA ARG A 303 -22.61 -7.38 11.46
C ARG A 303 -23.85 -6.49 11.43
N GLN A 304 -23.74 -5.23 11.87
CA GLN A 304 -24.83 -4.24 11.80
C GLN A 304 -25.26 -3.91 10.36
N ARG A 305 -24.39 -4.15 9.37
CA ARG A 305 -24.71 -4.02 7.94
C ARG A 305 -25.14 -5.35 7.29
N GLY A 306 -25.34 -6.41 8.07
CA GLY A 306 -25.69 -7.73 7.57
C GLY A 306 -24.55 -8.46 6.84
N LEU A 307 -23.30 -8.08 7.10
CA LEU A 307 -22.12 -8.69 6.48
C LEU A 307 -21.53 -9.73 7.42
N LEU A 308 -21.36 -10.95 6.92
CA LEU A 308 -20.65 -12.00 7.62
C LEU A 308 -19.15 -11.83 7.41
N VAL A 309 -18.43 -11.46 8.47
CA VAL A 309 -16.97 -11.27 8.44
C VAL A 309 -16.27 -12.10 9.48
N ALA A 310 -15.05 -12.52 9.17
CA ALA A 310 -14.21 -13.29 10.07
C ALA A 310 -13.97 -12.58 11.42
N ASP A 311 -14.30 -13.27 12.52
CA ASP A 311 -14.17 -12.76 13.90
C ASP A 311 -13.10 -13.49 14.75
N SER A 312 -12.42 -14.48 14.17
CA SER A 312 -11.29 -15.18 14.76
C SER A 312 -10.11 -15.31 13.78
N PRO A 313 -8.84 -15.42 14.27
CA PRO A 313 -7.66 -15.38 13.38
C PRO A 313 -7.58 -16.57 12.42
N ASP A 314 -7.95 -17.75 12.91
CA ASP A 314 -8.00 -18.99 12.15
C ASP A 314 -9.11 -19.00 11.10
N TRP A 315 -10.31 -18.49 11.45
CA TRP A 315 -11.36 -18.29 10.44
C TRP A 315 -10.93 -17.25 9.42
N LEU A 316 -10.31 -16.15 9.84
CA LEU A 316 -9.79 -15.13 8.93
C LEU A 316 -8.74 -15.69 7.97
N TYR A 317 -7.79 -16.48 8.48
CA TYR A 317 -6.79 -17.17 7.68
C TYR A 317 -7.42 -18.11 6.64
N CYS A 318 -8.48 -18.83 7.00
CA CYS A 318 -9.20 -19.68 6.06
C CYS A 318 -10.02 -18.86 5.04
N ALA A 319 -10.64 -17.76 5.47
CA ALA A 319 -11.44 -16.89 4.62
C ALA A 319 -10.58 -16.23 3.52
N VAL A 320 -9.38 -15.75 3.88
CA VAL A 320 -8.50 -15.05 2.94
C VAL A 320 -7.78 -15.97 1.95
N LEU A 321 -7.27 -17.11 2.41
CA LEU A 321 -6.51 -18.04 1.59
C LEU A 321 -7.38 -19.09 0.89
N GLY A 322 -8.64 -19.23 1.32
CA GLY A 322 -9.58 -20.20 0.76
C GLY A 322 -9.54 -21.57 1.47
N PRO A 323 -10.38 -22.50 0.98
CA PRO A 323 -10.51 -23.83 1.57
C PRO A 323 -9.21 -24.64 1.43
N ALA A 324 -9.12 -25.74 2.19
CA ALA A 324 -8.06 -26.73 2.03
C ALA A 324 -7.99 -27.21 0.57
N GLY A 325 -6.78 -27.27 0.01
CA GLY A 325 -6.55 -27.65 -1.39
C GLY A 325 -6.67 -26.52 -2.42
N SER A 326 -7.07 -25.30 -2.03
CA SER A 326 -7.02 -24.16 -2.94
C SER A 326 -5.58 -23.78 -3.30
N HIS A 327 -5.35 -23.26 -4.51
CA HIS A 327 -4.01 -22.90 -4.98
C HIS A 327 -3.33 -21.86 -4.08
N ALA A 328 -4.06 -20.83 -3.63
CA ALA A 328 -3.53 -19.80 -2.73
C ALA A 328 -3.07 -20.39 -1.39
N ARG A 329 -3.87 -21.28 -0.79
CA ARG A 329 -3.51 -21.95 0.46
C ARG A 329 -2.33 -22.91 0.28
N MET A 330 -2.29 -23.66 -0.82
CA MET A 330 -1.16 -24.55 -1.15
C MET A 330 0.13 -23.77 -1.37
N TRP A 331 0.07 -22.65 -2.09
CA TRP A 331 1.20 -21.77 -2.31
C TRP A 331 1.74 -21.22 -0.99
N HIS A 332 0.87 -20.68 -0.13
CA HIS A 332 1.30 -20.16 1.16
C HIS A 332 1.86 -21.26 2.09
N LEU A 333 1.29 -22.48 2.06
CA LEU A 333 1.83 -23.64 2.77
C LEU A 333 3.26 -23.99 2.34
N ASN A 334 3.59 -23.84 1.05
CA ASN A 334 4.95 -24.05 0.57
C ASN A 334 5.90 -22.94 1.07
N ARG A 335 5.43 -21.69 1.13
CA ARG A 335 6.19 -20.55 1.67
C ARG A 335 6.48 -20.69 3.17
N ILE A 336 5.49 -21.14 3.95
CA ILE A 336 5.61 -21.36 5.41
C ILE A 336 6.80 -22.26 5.77
N ARG A 337 7.14 -23.23 4.93
CA ARG A 337 8.29 -24.13 5.14
C ARG A 337 9.63 -23.40 5.16
N ALA A 338 9.73 -22.25 4.49
CA ALA A 338 10.92 -21.42 4.45
C ALA A 338 10.98 -20.40 5.61
N TYR A 339 9.87 -20.16 6.32
CA TYR A 339 9.85 -19.22 7.44
C TYR A 339 10.65 -19.74 8.65
N ALA A 340 11.09 -18.82 9.51
CA ALA A 340 11.72 -19.16 10.79
C ALA A 340 10.81 -20.06 11.65
N PRO A 341 11.39 -20.95 12.50
CA PRO A 341 10.61 -21.91 13.27
C PRO A 341 9.42 -21.32 14.06
N PRO A 342 9.54 -20.18 14.77
CA PRO A 342 8.41 -19.63 15.53
C PRO A 342 7.24 -19.21 14.63
N LEU A 343 7.53 -18.61 13.47
CA LEU A 343 6.52 -18.21 12.48
C LEU A 343 5.89 -19.43 11.81
N ARG A 344 6.71 -20.45 11.51
CA ARG A 344 6.24 -21.69 10.91
C ARG A 344 5.27 -22.43 11.83
N GLU A 345 5.63 -22.60 13.09
CA GLU A 345 4.80 -23.24 14.10
C GLU A 345 3.48 -22.49 14.28
N TYR A 346 3.53 -21.16 14.34
CA TYR A 346 2.34 -20.31 14.41
C TYR A 346 1.34 -20.55 13.26
N PHE A 347 1.82 -20.57 12.02
CA PHE A 347 0.94 -20.85 10.88
C PHE A 347 0.43 -22.29 10.87
N LEU A 348 1.25 -23.26 11.29
CA LEU A 348 0.80 -24.65 11.42
C LEU A 348 -0.29 -24.79 12.49
N GLU A 349 -0.22 -24.05 13.59
CA GLU A 349 -1.28 -23.98 14.60
C GLU A 349 -2.56 -23.37 14.01
N LEU A 350 -2.46 -22.25 13.28
CA LEU A 350 -3.60 -21.63 12.59
C LEU A 350 -4.28 -22.61 11.61
N ILE A 351 -3.49 -23.40 10.89
CA ILE A 351 -3.97 -24.35 9.89
C ILE A 351 -4.67 -25.55 10.53
N ASN A 352 -4.17 -26.02 11.67
CA ASN A 352 -4.67 -27.20 12.37
C ASN A 352 -5.74 -26.89 13.44
N SER A 353 -6.09 -25.61 13.62
CA SER A 353 -7.11 -25.19 14.59
C SER A 353 -8.46 -25.87 14.28
N PRO A 354 -8.99 -26.74 15.16
CA PRO A 354 -10.21 -27.52 14.89
C PRO A 354 -11.51 -26.71 15.00
N ALA A 355 -11.44 -25.46 15.51
CA ALA A 355 -12.53 -24.51 15.63
C ALA A 355 -11.97 -23.10 15.85
N PRO A 356 -12.72 -22.02 15.53
CA PRO A 356 -12.41 -20.62 15.87
C PRO A 356 -11.89 -20.44 17.30
N SER A 357 -10.58 -20.59 17.53
CA SER A 357 -10.07 -20.75 18.90
C SER A 357 -9.62 -19.41 19.49
N SER A 358 -10.15 -19.08 20.67
CA SER A 358 -9.75 -17.90 21.45
C SER A 358 -8.30 -17.98 21.95
N ARG A 359 -7.62 -19.13 21.80
CA ARG A 359 -6.26 -19.40 22.30
C ARG A 359 -5.15 -18.70 21.53
N LEU A 360 -5.35 -18.40 20.25
CA LEU A 360 -4.32 -17.84 19.37
C LEU A 360 -3.98 -16.36 19.67
N LYS A 361 -4.82 -15.66 20.45
CA LYS A 361 -4.59 -14.26 20.84
C LYS A 361 -3.34 -14.07 21.72
N ASN A 362 -2.89 -15.10 22.43
CA ASN A 362 -1.77 -14.99 23.38
C ASN A 362 -0.41 -15.37 22.76
N VAL A 363 -0.37 -16.21 21.72
CA VAL A 363 0.87 -16.68 21.08
C VAL A 363 1.44 -15.63 20.11
N SER A 364 0.57 -14.93 19.39
CA SER A 364 0.98 -13.98 18.35
C SER A 364 1.73 -12.74 18.89
N ARG A 365 1.41 -12.28 20.11
CA ARG A 365 2.07 -11.12 20.74
C ARG A 365 3.58 -11.30 20.96
N ASN A 366 4.03 -12.54 21.12
CA ASN A 366 5.44 -12.83 21.35
C ASN A 366 6.24 -12.96 20.04
N ILE A 367 5.58 -13.28 18.93
CA ILE A 367 6.26 -13.57 17.65
C ILE A 367 6.74 -12.29 16.96
N ILE A 368 5.98 -11.19 17.07
CA ILE A 368 6.38 -9.90 16.48
C ILE A 368 7.46 -9.20 17.33
N ARG A 369 7.57 -9.54 18.63
CA ARG A 369 8.55 -8.96 19.56
C ARG A 369 9.92 -9.67 19.56
N LEU A 370 10.02 -10.87 18.98
CA LEU A 370 11.27 -11.63 18.94
C LEU A 370 12.06 -11.34 17.65
N ALA A 371 12.68 -10.16 17.56
CA ALA A 371 14.02 -9.94 16.97
C ALA A 371 14.43 -8.45 17.06
N PRO A 372 15.65 -8.07 17.53
CA PRO A 372 16.65 -8.86 18.25
C PRO A 372 16.66 -8.53 19.76
N GLU A 373 16.64 -9.55 20.61
CA GLU A 373 17.26 -9.41 21.93
C GLU A 373 18.76 -9.16 21.72
N GLU A 374 19.30 -8.21 22.47
CA GLU A 374 20.71 -7.85 22.51
C GLU A 374 21.60 -9.10 22.45
N GLN A 375 22.49 -9.17 21.47
CA GLN A 375 23.63 -10.07 21.59
C GLN A 375 24.35 -9.68 22.90
N PRO A 376 24.57 -10.61 23.84
CA PRO A 376 25.30 -10.29 25.05
C PRO A 376 26.68 -9.76 24.64
N ALA A 377 26.97 -8.53 25.06
CA ALA A 377 28.22 -7.85 24.76
C ALA A 377 29.39 -8.80 25.00
N SER A 378 30.15 -9.07 23.94
CA SER A 378 31.42 -9.77 24.03
C SER A 378 32.28 -9.07 25.08
N PRO A 379 32.76 -9.76 26.13
CA PRO A 379 33.59 -9.13 27.15
C PRO A 379 34.83 -8.55 26.48
N GLY A 380 34.97 -7.22 26.58
CA GLY A 380 36.07 -6.49 26.00
C GLY A 380 37.40 -7.01 26.52
N ILE A 381 38.30 -7.35 25.60
CA ILE A 381 39.71 -7.63 25.89
C ILE A 381 40.31 -6.34 26.48
N PRO A 382 40.86 -6.36 27.70
CA PRO A 382 41.50 -5.19 28.26
C PRO A 382 42.75 -4.84 27.45
N LYS A 383 42.81 -3.62 26.92
CA LYS A 383 44.04 -3.04 26.40
C LYS A 383 44.96 -2.75 27.59
N LEU A 384 46.06 -3.49 27.66
CA LEU A 384 47.19 -3.14 28.52
C LEU A 384 47.83 -1.85 28.00
N CYS A 385 48.10 -0.93 28.93
CA CYS A 385 48.84 0.31 28.73
C CYS A 385 50.28 0.06 28.29
#